data_AF-A0A0D2WMA9-F1
#
_entry.id   AF-A0A0D2WMA9-F1
#
_cell.length_a   1.000
_cell.length_b   1.000
_cell.length_c   1.000
_cell.angle_alpha   90.00
_cell.angle_beta   90.00
_cell.angle_gamma   90.00
#
_symmetry.space_group_name_H-M   'P 1'
#
loop_
_entity.id
_entity.type
_entity.pdbx_description
1 polymer ?
#
loop_
_entity_poly.entity_id
_entity_poly.type
_entity_poly.pdbx_seq_one_letter_code
_entity_poly.pdbx_strand_id
1 'polypeptide(L)'
;MQCVRRIQTHIQPIQTHSLKPGQVQFLILPEMAFSGYAFRSKEHIEPFLEDAETGLTVTWARETAIRLQCHVVVGYPRRDKESETNFNSCCVVDAKGTLLLTYDKHFLYETDETWAKEGAGFTTIEIPEIGKVGFGICMDINPYKFTAPWEAFEFANYHVAANTRLLLMPMAWLDSETRSNNVYNLPNYWASRLTPLIGKPCVVVTCNRTGGEGSVQYAGCSCVVSLQKPVLISQLNKKQENVLVTEVELP
;
A
#
# COMPACT_ATOMS: atom_id res chain seq x y z
N MET A 1 -15.35 -23.81 5.33
CA MET A 1 -16.50 -23.25 4.58
C MET A 1 -17.00 -21.89 5.12
N GLN A 2 -16.99 -21.61 6.44
CA GLN A 2 -17.34 -20.28 7.00
C GLN A 2 -16.31 -19.16 6.72
N CYS A 3 -15.02 -19.53 6.66
CA CYS A 3 -13.88 -18.64 6.41
C CYS A 3 -13.92 -17.96 5.02
N VAL A 4 -14.04 -18.77 3.97
CA VAL A 4 -14.16 -18.33 2.56
C VAL A 4 -15.39 -17.43 2.35
N ARG A 5 -16.52 -17.73 3.04
CA ARG A 5 -17.72 -16.87 2.99
C ARG A 5 -17.54 -15.51 3.67
N ARG A 6 -16.65 -15.37 4.67
CA ARG A 6 -16.33 -14.08 5.30
C ARG A 6 -15.46 -13.21 4.38
N ILE A 7 -14.41 -13.75 3.76
CA ILE A 7 -13.61 -12.95 2.82
C ILE A 7 -14.42 -12.56 1.56
N GLN A 8 -15.20 -13.49 0.99
CA GLN A 8 -16.09 -13.19 -0.15
C GLN A 8 -17.15 -12.11 0.13
N THR A 9 -17.55 -11.91 1.40
CA THR A 9 -18.48 -10.82 1.78
C THR A 9 -17.79 -9.47 1.98
N HIS A 10 -16.46 -9.44 2.13
CA HIS A 10 -15.66 -8.22 2.34
C HIS A 10 -14.94 -7.72 1.08
N ILE A 11 -14.89 -8.53 0.01
CA ILE A 11 -14.67 -8.03 -1.36
C ILE A 11 -15.96 -7.34 -1.81
N GLN A 12 -16.34 -6.27 -1.11
CA GLN A 12 -17.34 -5.32 -1.59
C GLN A 12 -16.85 -4.75 -2.93
N PRO A 13 -17.75 -4.34 -3.84
CA PRO A 13 -17.35 -3.83 -5.14
C PRO A 13 -16.61 -2.49 -4.95
N ILE A 14 -15.28 -2.55 -4.86
CA ILE A 14 -14.42 -1.38 -5.09
C ILE A 14 -14.89 -0.79 -6.43
N GLN A 15 -15.11 0.52 -6.46
CA GLN A 15 -15.74 1.24 -7.56
C GLN A 15 -14.84 1.34 -8.82
N THR A 16 -14.36 0.19 -9.31
CA THR A 16 -13.54 0.06 -10.53
C THR A 16 -14.38 -0.29 -11.76
N HIS A 17 -15.70 -0.46 -11.60
CA HIS A 17 -16.61 -0.80 -12.69
C HIS A 17 -16.77 0.33 -13.71
N SER A 18 -16.50 1.57 -13.29
CA SER A 18 -16.49 2.76 -14.17
C SER A 18 -15.20 2.88 -15.00
N LEU A 19 -14.13 2.17 -14.62
CA LEU A 19 -12.85 2.21 -15.32
C LEU A 19 -12.89 1.31 -16.56
N LYS A 20 -12.41 1.83 -17.68
CA LYS A 20 -12.32 1.12 -18.96
C LYS A 20 -10.95 0.44 -19.12
N PRO A 21 -10.86 -0.63 -19.93
CA PRO A 21 -9.58 -1.22 -20.31
C PRO A 21 -8.63 -0.18 -20.89
N GLY A 22 -7.38 -0.16 -20.42
CA GLY A 22 -6.33 0.77 -20.88
C GLY A 22 -6.48 2.22 -20.38
N GLN A 23 -7.49 2.53 -19.56
CA GLN A 23 -7.68 3.89 -19.02
C GLN A 23 -6.63 4.27 -17.97
N VAL A 24 -6.11 3.30 -17.23
CA VAL A 24 -5.10 3.49 -16.20
C VAL A 24 -3.97 2.48 -16.40
N GLN A 25 -2.73 2.87 -16.05
CA GLN A 25 -1.57 1.96 -16.11
C GLN A 25 -1.35 1.21 -14.79
N PHE A 26 -1.78 1.81 -13.67
CA PHE A 26 -1.74 1.24 -12.34
C PHE A 26 -3.06 1.46 -11.62
N LEU A 27 -3.50 0.44 -10.89
CA LEU A 27 -4.55 0.51 -9.87
C LEU A 27 -3.94 0.09 -8.54
N ILE A 28 -3.93 1.01 -7.56
CA ILE A 28 -3.36 0.79 -6.24
C ILE A 28 -4.48 0.79 -5.21
N LEU A 29 -4.51 -0.23 -4.35
CA LEU A 29 -5.43 -0.35 -3.24
C LEU A 29 -4.71 -0.18 -1.89
N PRO A 30 -5.45 0.11 -0.81
CA PRO A 30 -4.87 0.24 0.52
C PRO A 30 -4.21 -1.03 1.07
N GLU A 31 -3.49 -0.84 2.16
CA GLU A 31 -3.00 -1.93 3.01
C GLU A 31 -4.18 -2.77 3.52
N MET A 32 -4.05 -4.09 3.44
CA MET A 32 -5.04 -5.05 3.92
C MET A 32 -6.46 -4.77 3.40
N ALA A 33 -6.59 -4.49 2.09
CA ALA A 33 -7.73 -3.83 1.48
C ALA A 33 -9.07 -4.51 1.78
N PHE A 34 -9.11 -5.86 1.74
CA PHE A 34 -10.34 -6.63 1.87
C PHE A 34 -10.54 -7.28 3.24
N SER A 35 -9.53 -7.31 4.11
CA SER A 35 -9.62 -7.99 5.41
C SER A 35 -9.97 -7.07 6.57
N GLY A 36 -9.71 -5.76 6.42
CA GLY A 36 -9.54 -4.87 7.57
C GLY A 36 -8.11 -4.92 8.11
N TYR A 37 -7.78 -4.12 9.12
CA TYR A 37 -6.41 -3.97 9.61
C TYR A 37 -6.25 -4.21 11.12
N ALA A 38 -7.23 -3.84 11.96
CA ALA A 38 -7.13 -3.85 13.43
C ALA A 38 -7.20 -5.26 14.09
N PHE A 39 -6.37 -6.20 13.62
CA PHE A 39 -6.22 -7.54 14.21
C PHE A 39 -5.35 -7.50 15.47
N ARG A 40 -5.68 -8.35 16.45
CA ARG A 40 -5.12 -8.27 17.81
C ARG A 40 -4.27 -9.48 18.20
N SER A 41 -4.30 -10.53 17.38
CA SER A 41 -3.58 -11.77 17.62
C SER A 41 -3.55 -12.63 16.37
N LYS A 42 -2.73 -13.68 16.39
CA LYS A 42 -2.67 -14.70 15.34
C LYS A 42 -4.02 -15.38 15.13
N GLU A 43 -4.75 -15.69 16.19
CA GLU A 43 -6.06 -16.34 16.12
C GLU A 43 -7.11 -15.41 15.48
N HIS A 44 -7.00 -14.09 15.69
CA HIS A 44 -7.92 -13.13 15.10
C HIS A 44 -7.71 -12.96 13.59
N ILE A 45 -6.46 -12.96 13.12
CA ILE A 45 -6.14 -12.86 11.67
C ILE A 45 -6.29 -14.20 10.94
N GLU A 46 -6.19 -15.33 11.64
CA GLU A 46 -6.19 -16.69 11.06
C GLU A 46 -7.24 -16.90 9.95
N PRO A 47 -8.50 -16.45 10.09
CA PRO A 47 -9.52 -16.64 9.06
C PRO A 47 -9.36 -15.78 7.79
N PHE A 48 -8.43 -14.83 7.81
CA PHE A 48 -8.22 -13.86 6.74
C PHE A 48 -6.93 -14.12 5.99
N LEU A 49 -5.99 -14.88 6.55
CA LEU A 49 -4.70 -15.19 5.92
C LEU A 49 -4.90 -15.89 4.58
N GLU A 50 -4.20 -15.41 3.57
CA GLU A 50 -4.29 -15.90 2.20
C GLU A 50 -2.95 -16.40 1.68
N ASP A 51 -3.01 -17.30 0.70
CA ASP A 51 -1.83 -17.75 -0.03
C ASP A 51 -1.31 -16.68 -0.99
N ALA A 52 0.01 -16.65 -1.18
CA ALA A 52 0.68 -15.68 -2.03
C ALA A 52 0.27 -15.76 -3.51
N GLU A 53 -0.14 -16.94 -3.97
CA GLU A 53 -0.51 -17.14 -5.37
C GLU A 53 -1.99 -17.42 -5.55
N THR A 54 -2.61 -18.22 -4.67
CA THR A 54 -4.01 -18.65 -4.82
C THR A 54 -4.97 -17.93 -3.89
N GLY A 55 -4.52 -16.91 -3.15
CA GLY A 55 -5.37 -16.06 -2.33
C GLY A 55 -6.52 -15.43 -3.12
N LEU A 56 -7.65 -15.18 -2.45
CA LEU A 56 -8.79 -14.47 -3.02
C LEU A 56 -8.43 -13.05 -3.46
N THR A 57 -7.63 -12.33 -2.67
CA THR A 57 -7.12 -10.99 -3.02
C THR A 57 -6.23 -11.05 -4.26
N VAL A 58 -5.34 -12.03 -4.35
CA VAL A 58 -4.44 -12.20 -5.51
C VAL A 58 -5.24 -12.61 -6.75
N THR A 59 -6.23 -13.48 -6.60
CA THR A 59 -7.14 -13.88 -7.69
C THR A 59 -7.93 -12.68 -8.21
N TRP A 60 -8.53 -11.89 -7.31
CA TRP A 60 -9.21 -10.64 -7.66
C TRP A 60 -8.28 -9.65 -8.38
N ALA A 61 -7.03 -9.54 -7.93
CA ALA A 61 -6.04 -8.67 -8.56
C ALA A 61 -5.73 -9.12 -10.00
N ARG A 62 -5.58 -10.43 -10.25
CA ARG A 62 -5.39 -10.97 -11.61
C ARG A 62 -6.57 -10.69 -12.53
N GLU A 63 -7.77 -10.99 -12.07
CA GLU A 63 -8.99 -10.76 -12.85
C GLU A 63 -9.17 -9.27 -13.18
N THR A 64 -8.89 -8.41 -12.20
CA THR A 64 -8.97 -6.95 -12.37
C THR A 64 -7.89 -6.42 -13.30
N ALA A 65 -6.65 -6.90 -13.17
CA ALA A 65 -5.53 -6.49 -14.01
C ALA A 65 -5.78 -6.85 -15.49
N ILE A 66 -6.26 -8.06 -15.76
CA ILE A 66 -6.63 -8.51 -17.11
C ILE A 66 -7.79 -7.68 -17.66
N ARG A 67 -8.85 -7.49 -16.87
CA ARG A 67 -10.04 -6.74 -17.30
C ARG A 67 -9.70 -5.29 -17.62
N LEU A 68 -8.89 -4.63 -16.80
CA LEU A 68 -8.54 -3.22 -16.96
C LEU A 68 -7.29 -3.00 -17.82
N GLN A 69 -6.58 -4.06 -18.20
CA GLN A 69 -5.30 -4.01 -18.94
C GLN A 69 -4.27 -3.11 -18.24
N CYS A 70 -4.13 -3.27 -16.92
CA CYS A 70 -3.29 -2.42 -16.08
C CYS A 70 -2.55 -3.25 -15.02
N HIS A 71 -1.54 -2.66 -14.37
CA HIS A 71 -0.93 -3.24 -13.17
C HIS A 71 -1.84 -3.04 -11.96
N VAL A 72 -1.96 -4.04 -11.10
CA VAL A 72 -2.73 -3.96 -9.84
C VAL A 72 -1.80 -4.18 -8.66
N VAL A 73 -1.86 -3.29 -7.68
CA VAL A 73 -1.17 -3.41 -6.39
C VAL A 73 -2.21 -3.43 -5.27
N VAL A 74 -2.23 -4.49 -4.45
CA VAL A 74 -3.22 -4.62 -3.37
C VAL A 74 -2.61 -5.26 -2.12
N GLY A 75 -2.88 -4.64 -0.96
CA GLY A 75 -2.46 -5.16 0.33
C GLY A 75 -3.36 -6.27 0.87
N TYR A 76 -2.78 -7.30 1.48
CA TYR A 76 -3.49 -8.46 2.04
C TYR A 76 -2.67 -9.18 3.13
N PRO A 77 -3.33 -9.89 4.06
CA PRO A 77 -2.66 -10.73 5.04
C PRO A 77 -2.22 -12.03 4.38
N ARG A 78 -0.92 -12.24 4.28
CA ARG A 78 -0.33 -13.41 3.62
C ARG A 78 0.10 -14.44 4.65
N ARG A 79 -0.08 -15.72 4.33
CA ARG A 79 0.63 -16.82 4.98
C ARG A 79 1.53 -17.51 3.98
N ASP A 80 2.78 -17.63 4.36
CA ASP A 80 3.78 -18.40 3.62
C ASP A 80 3.58 -19.89 3.87
N LYS A 81 3.33 -20.67 2.81
CA LYS A 81 3.04 -22.11 2.92
C LYS A 81 4.24 -22.92 3.42
N GLU A 82 5.46 -22.50 3.12
CA GLU A 82 6.65 -23.29 3.47
C GLU A 82 7.04 -23.08 4.93
N SER A 83 7.04 -21.83 5.38
CA SER A 83 7.46 -21.47 6.73
C SER A 83 6.32 -21.33 7.74
N GLU A 84 5.06 -21.42 7.28
CA GLU A 84 3.85 -21.12 8.07
C GLU A 84 3.92 -19.74 8.76
N THR A 85 4.68 -18.82 8.16
CA THR A 85 4.88 -17.46 8.68
C THR A 85 3.87 -16.51 8.04
N ASN A 86 3.28 -15.65 8.87
CA ASN A 86 2.34 -14.64 8.43
C ASN A 86 3.05 -13.31 8.15
N PHE A 87 2.56 -12.59 7.15
CA PHE A 87 3.08 -11.30 6.72
C PHE A 87 1.94 -10.35 6.39
N ASN A 88 2.17 -9.06 6.62
CA ASN A 88 1.40 -8.00 6.01
C ASN A 88 2.04 -7.69 4.65
N SER A 89 1.34 -7.98 3.56
CA SER A 89 1.95 -7.99 2.24
C SER A 89 1.15 -7.17 1.25
N CYS A 90 1.76 -6.82 0.12
CA CYS A 90 1.02 -6.47 -1.08
C CYS A 90 1.49 -7.30 -2.28
N CYS A 91 0.55 -7.68 -3.14
CA CYS A 91 0.88 -8.32 -4.41
C CYS A 91 0.89 -7.29 -5.54
N VAL A 92 1.74 -7.51 -6.54
CA VAL A 92 1.87 -6.69 -7.75
C VAL A 92 1.61 -7.60 -8.94
N VAL A 93 0.54 -7.33 -9.67
CA VAL A 93 0.10 -8.15 -10.80
C VAL A 93 0.11 -7.30 -12.07
N ASP A 94 0.62 -7.83 -13.17
CA ASP A 94 0.65 -7.15 -14.46
C ASP A 94 -0.67 -7.27 -15.25
N ALA A 95 -0.78 -6.53 -16.36
CA ALA A 95 -1.95 -6.53 -17.24
C ALA A 95 -2.29 -7.90 -17.87
N LYS A 96 -1.39 -8.88 -17.79
CA LYS A 96 -1.61 -10.27 -18.26
C LYS A 96 -2.08 -11.18 -17.12
N GLY A 97 -2.18 -10.68 -15.89
CA GLY A 97 -2.49 -11.45 -14.70
C GLY A 97 -1.29 -12.19 -14.10
N THR A 98 -0.06 -11.86 -14.52
CA THR A 98 1.16 -12.44 -13.96
C THR A 98 1.51 -11.74 -12.66
N LEU A 99 1.75 -12.51 -11.59
CA LEU A 99 2.25 -12.00 -10.32
C LEU A 99 3.73 -11.64 -10.49
N LEU A 100 4.05 -10.35 -10.46
CA LEU A 100 5.42 -9.84 -10.63
C LEU A 100 6.19 -9.82 -9.31
N LEU A 101 5.49 -9.52 -8.20
CA LEU A 101 6.09 -9.38 -6.88
C LEU A 101 5.05 -9.64 -5.80
N THR A 102 5.49 -10.29 -4.72
CA THR A 102 4.87 -10.18 -3.40
C THR A 102 5.85 -9.44 -2.50
N TYR A 103 5.43 -8.27 -2.01
CA TYR A 103 6.22 -7.46 -1.08
C TYR A 103 5.66 -7.65 0.33
N ASP A 104 6.51 -8.01 1.28
CA ASP A 104 6.16 -8.10 2.70
C ASP A 104 6.64 -6.83 3.41
N LYS A 105 5.75 -6.21 4.19
CA LYS A 105 6.02 -5.01 4.99
C LYS A 105 7.27 -5.23 5.82
N HIS A 106 8.24 -4.33 5.67
CA HIS A 106 9.54 -4.51 6.30
C HIS A 106 9.56 -3.96 7.71
N PHE A 107 8.99 -2.78 7.95
CA PHE A 107 8.84 -2.17 9.26
C PHE A 107 7.39 -2.32 9.74
N LEU A 108 7.20 -3.09 10.82
CA LEU A 108 5.90 -3.35 11.39
C LEU A 108 5.42 -2.18 12.26
N TYR A 109 4.11 -1.94 12.24
CA TYR A 109 3.43 -1.15 13.27
C TYR A 109 3.00 -2.09 14.42
N GLU A 110 2.76 -1.56 15.62
CA GLU A 110 2.39 -2.34 16.81
C GLU A 110 1.23 -3.33 16.58
N THR A 111 0.29 -2.97 15.69
CA THR A 111 -0.83 -3.85 15.31
C THR A 111 -0.36 -5.08 14.53
N ASP A 112 0.60 -4.90 13.61
CA ASP A 112 1.17 -5.97 12.80
C ASP A 112 2.02 -6.93 13.66
N GLU A 113 2.77 -6.41 14.64
CA GLU A 113 3.66 -7.20 15.51
C GLU A 113 2.92 -8.32 16.29
N THR A 114 1.61 -8.18 16.48
CA THR A 114 0.79 -9.19 17.17
C THR A 114 0.58 -10.47 16.37
N TRP A 115 0.80 -10.44 15.04
CA TRP A 115 0.44 -11.55 14.17
C TRP A 115 1.39 -11.80 12.98
N ALA A 116 2.14 -10.81 12.51
CA ALA A 116 3.02 -10.86 11.34
C ALA A 116 4.52 -10.87 11.71
N LYS A 117 5.36 -11.24 10.75
CA LYS A 117 6.81 -10.98 10.79
C LYS A 117 7.21 -9.90 9.78
N GLU A 118 8.37 -9.30 10.03
CA GLU A 118 9.02 -8.37 9.11
C GLU A 118 9.43 -9.07 7.80
N GLY A 119 9.21 -8.40 6.68
CA GLY A 119 9.72 -8.82 5.37
C GLY A 119 11.24 -8.74 5.27
N ALA A 120 11.80 -9.29 4.18
CA ALA A 120 13.25 -9.39 3.99
C ALA A 120 13.98 -8.04 3.76
N GLY A 121 13.25 -6.98 3.42
CA GLY A 121 13.81 -5.66 3.13
C GLY A 121 12.99 -4.87 2.13
N PHE A 122 13.35 -3.59 1.95
CA PHE A 122 12.79 -2.77 0.87
C PHE A 122 13.19 -3.32 -0.50
N THR A 123 12.30 -3.18 -1.48
CA THR A 123 12.50 -3.77 -2.82
C THR A 123 12.07 -2.84 -3.95
N THR A 124 12.58 -3.11 -5.15
CA THR A 124 12.14 -2.50 -6.41
C THR A 124 12.04 -3.56 -7.51
N ILE A 125 11.16 -3.33 -8.48
CA ILE A 125 11.14 -4.08 -9.74
C ILE A 125 11.33 -3.13 -10.92
N GLU A 126 11.79 -3.65 -12.04
CA GLU A 126 11.84 -2.91 -13.30
C GLU A 126 10.51 -3.14 -14.04
N ILE A 127 9.80 -2.07 -14.38
CA ILE A 127 8.62 -2.14 -15.26
C ILE A 127 8.95 -1.41 -16.56
N PRO A 128 8.84 -2.06 -17.74
CA PRO A 128 9.07 -1.41 -19.02
C PRO A 128 8.29 -0.10 -19.15
N GLU A 129 8.91 0.91 -19.78
CA GLU A 129 8.34 2.26 -20.01
C GLU A 129 8.16 3.14 -18.75
N ILE A 130 8.16 2.54 -17.55
CA ILE A 130 8.08 3.24 -16.26
C ILE A 130 9.47 3.41 -15.62
N GLY A 131 10.26 2.34 -15.67
CA GLY A 131 11.56 2.19 -15.02
C GLY A 131 11.47 1.51 -13.65
N LYS A 132 12.34 1.90 -12.71
CA LYS A 132 12.37 1.37 -11.35
C LYS A 132 11.13 1.77 -10.54
N VAL A 133 10.31 0.77 -10.19
CA VAL A 133 9.14 0.90 -9.31
C VAL A 133 9.46 0.32 -7.93
N GLY A 134 9.26 1.13 -6.89
CA GLY A 134 9.47 0.75 -5.50
C GLY A 134 8.16 0.59 -4.74
N PHE A 135 8.23 -0.13 -3.62
CA PHE A 135 7.08 -0.46 -2.78
C PHE A 135 7.40 -0.24 -1.32
N GLY A 136 6.41 0.25 -0.57
CA GLY A 136 6.45 0.30 0.89
C GLY A 136 5.03 0.34 1.45
N ILE A 137 4.81 -0.29 2.59
CA ILE A 137 3.52 -0.38 3.25
C ILE A 137 3.55 0.45 4.53
N CYS A 138 2.75 1.52 4.57
CA CYS A 138 2.49 2.35 5.75
C CYS A 138 3.74 2.70 6.59
N MET A 139 3.98 1.90 7.63
CA MET A 139 5.04 2.10 8.62
C MET A 139 6.45 2.03 8.03
N ASP A 140 6.63 1.43 6.85
CA ASP A 140 7.92 1.42 6.13
C ASP A 140 8.52 2.81 5.97
N ILE A 141 7.71 3.86 5.87
CA ILE A 141 8.19 5.25 5.69
C ILE A 141 8.79 5.87 6.97
N ASN A 142 8.48 5.30 8.14
CA ASN A 142 8.86 5.85 9.44
C ASN A 142 10.22 5.30 9.91
N PRO A 143 10.86 5.93 10.92
CA PRO A 143 12.04 5.36 11.55
C PRO A 143 11.70 3.98 12.16
N TYR A 144 12.65 3.04 12.07
CA TYR A 144 12.45 1.69 12.56
C TYR A 144 11.94 1.65 14.01
N LYS A 145 10.78 1.02 14.21
CA LYS A 145 10.06 0.90 15.50
C LYS A 145 9.78 2.24 16.20
N PHE A 146 9.81 3.36 15.49
CA PHE A 146 9.84 4.71 16.07
C PHE A 146 10.97 4.96 17.09
N THR A 147 12.05 4.16 17.01
CA THR A 147 13.22 4.26 17.91
C THR A 147 14.48 4.70 17.19
N ALA A 148 14.58 4.44 15.88
CA ALA A 148 15.67 4.96 15.07
C ALA A 148 15.62 6.50 14.98
N PRO A 149 16.77 7.17 14.76
CA PRO A 149 16.80 8.62 14.56
C PRO A 149 15.86 9.08 13.44
N TRP A 150 15.22 10.23 13.61
CA TRP A 150 14.32 10.78 12.59
C TRP A 150 15.03 10.94 11.24
N GLU A 151 16.30 11.31 11.25
CA GLU A 151 17.14 11.57 10.09
C GLU A 151 17.72 10.29 9.45
N ALA A 152 17.41 9.10 9.99
CA ALA A 152 17.90 7.84 9.42
C ALA A 152 17.33 7.56 8.02
N PHE A 153 16.07 7.98 7.80
CA PHE A 153 15.34 7.90 6.52
C PHE A 153 15.58 6.58 5.75
N GLU A 154 15.53 5.45 6.44
CA GLU A 154 15.96 4.14 5.95
C GLU A 154 15.31 3.79 4.60
N PHE A 155 13.99 3.96 4.53
CA PHE A 155 13.19 3.73 3.35
C PHE A 155 13.51 4.69 2.19
N ALA A 156 13.60 5.99 2.47
CA ALA A 156 13.90 6.98 1.43
C ALA A 156 15.31 6.79 0.88
N ASN A 157 16.29 6.51 1.75
CA ASN A 157 17.68 6.27 1.35
C ASN A 157 17.83 5.02 0.50
N TYR A 158 17.09 3.95 0.80
CA TYR A 158 17.01 2.78 -0.08
C TYR A 158 16.51 3.17 -1.48
N HIS A 159 15.41 3.91 -1.57
CA HIS A 159 14.82 4.29 -2.86
C HIS A 159 15.67 5.31 -3.64
N VAL A 160 16.45 6.16 -2.95
CA VAL A 160 17.51 6.98 -3.57
C VAL A 160 18.56 6.08 -4.21
N ALA A 161 19.11 5.11 -3.46
CA ALA A 161 20.15 4.21 -3.96
C ALA A 161 19.65 3.33 -5.13
N ALA A 162 18.38 2.93 -5.08
CA ALA A 162 17.74 2.13 -6.12
C ALA A 162 17.31 2.94 -7.36
N ASN A 163 17.49 4.27 -7.36
CA ASN A 163 17.02 5.18 -8.41
C ASN A 163 15.52 5.00 -8.72
N THR A 164 14.69 4.91 -7.68
CA THR A 164 13.25 4.66 -7.82
C THR A 164 12.55 5.85 -8.49
N ARG A 165 11.78 5.58 -9.55
CA ARG A 165 11.04 6.57 -10.34
C ARG A 165 9.57 6.67 -9.94
N LEU A 166 8.98 5.55 -9.51
CA LEU A 166 7.62 5.48 -9.02
C LEU A 166 7.60 4.70 -7.71
N LEU A 167 7.06 5.28 -6.66
CA LEU A 167 6.94 4.69 -5.33
C LEU A 167 5.47 4.45 -5.00
N LEU A 168 5.07 3.19 -4.89
CA LEU A 168 3.68 2.81 -4.65
C LEU A 168 3.51 2.35 -3.21
N MET A 169 2.57 2.98 -2.50
CA MET A 169 2.42 2.77 -1.07
C MET A 169 0.98 2.49 -0.66
N PRO A 170 0.61 1.20 -0.49
CA PRO A 170 -0.60 0.80 0.23
C PRO A 170 -0.49 1.21 1.71
N MET A 171 -1.52 1.86 2.26
CA MET A 171 -1.51 2.38 3.63
C MET A 171 -2.80 2.04 4.39
N ALA A 172 -2.67 1.80 5.70
CA ALA A 172 -3.74 1.87 6.70
C ALA A 172 -3.37 2.90 7.79
N TRP A 173 -3.01 4.10 7.37
CA TRP A 173 -2.52 5.19 8.21
C TRP A 173 -3.62 5.72 9.13
N LEU A 174 -3.30 5.77 10.43
CA LEU A 174 -4.22 6.18 11.47
C LEU A 174 -4.48 7.69 11.45
N ASP A 175 -5.72 8.04 11.73
CA ASP A 175 -6.14 9.39 11.98
C ASP A 175 -5.77 9.83 13.40
N SER A 176 -4.70 10.61 13.51
CA SER A 176 -4.28 11.22 14.77
C SER A 176 -5.05 12.51 15.07
N GLU A 177 -6.39 12.42 15.16
CA GLU A 177 -7.26 13.55 15.53
C GLU A 177 -7.00 14.08 16.97
N THR A 178 -6.12 13.44 17.76
CA THR A 178 -5.85 13.84 19.16
C THR A 178 -4.64 14.75 19.38
N ARG A 179 -3.87 15.17 18.35
CA ARG A 179 -2.73 16.08 18.57
C ARG A 179 -2.60 17.31 17.67
N SER A 180 -3.32 17.43 16.55
CA SER A 180 -3.40 18.71 15.83
C SER A 180 -4.52 18.73 14.79
N ASN A 181 -5.31 19.80 14.77
CA ASN A 181 -6.42 20.07 13.82
C ASN A 181 -5.99 20.27 12.34
N ASN A 182 -4.83 19.76 11.90
CA ASN A 182 -4.29 19.98 10.57
C ASN A 182 -4.16 18.67 9.78
N VAL A 183 -5.29 18.15 9.29
CA VAL A 183 -5.33 17.08 8.27
C VAL A 183 -4.63 17.53 6.97
N TYR A 184 -4.51 18.85 6.74
CA TYR A 184 -3.68 19.45 5.70
C TYR A 184 -2.17 19.15 5.82
N ASN A 185 -1.72 18.48 6.89
CA ASN A 185 -0.30 18.15 7.10
C ASN A 185 0.06 16.68 6.84
N LEU A 186 -0.88 15.79 6.49
CA LEU A 186 -0.53 14.38 6.32
C LEU A 186 0.32 14.11 5.07
N PRO A 187 -0.01 14.62 3.87
CA PRO A 187 0.89 14.55 2.72
C PRO A 187 2.25 15.21 2.99
N ASN A 188 2.27 16.31 3.75
CA ASN A 188 3.52 16.95 4.17
C ASN A 188 4.34 16.07 5.12
N TYR A 189 3.69 15.37 6.06
CA TYR A 189 4.36 14.39 6.92
C TYR A 189 4.99 13.29 6.06
N TRP A 190 4.22 12.67 5.15
CA TRP A 190 4.74 11.65 4.24
C TRP A 190 5.90 12.19 3.39
N ALA A 191 5.76 13.38 2.81
CA ALA A 191 6.84 14.03 2.06
C ALA A 191 8.08 14.29 2.94
N SER A 192 7.90 14.70 4.19
CA SER A 192 9.02 14.93 5.13
C SER A 192 9.81 13.65 5.44
N ARG A 193 9.13 12.50 5.48
CA ARG A 193 9.78 11.19 5.62
C ARG A 193 10.55 10.77 4.37
N LEU A 194 10.24 11.37 3.22
CA LEU A 194 10.91 11.14 1.94
C LEU A 194 11.90 12.26 1.59
N THR A 195 12.35 13.03 2.58
CA THR A 195 13.28 14.16 2.37
C THR A 195 14.49 13.81 1.48
N PRO A 196 15.17 12.66 1.63
CA PRO A 196 16.28 12.29 0.73
C PRO A 196 15.93 12.17 -0.76
N LEU A 197 14.65 11.90 -1.08
CA LEU A 197 14.14 11.81 -2.45
C LEU A 197 13.68 13.16 -3.01
N ILE A 198 13.60 14.22 -2.20
CA ILE A 198 13.24 15.56 -2.68
C ILE A 198 14.30 16.04 -3.68
N GLY A 199 13.84 16.55 -4.83
CA GLY A 199 14.68 16.94 -5.96
C GLY A 199 15.06 15.78 -6.90
N LYS A 200 14.68 14.54 -6.58
CA LYS A 200 14.90 13.36 -7.45
C LYS A 200 13.70 13.14 -8.38
N PRO A 201 13.90 12.55 -9.57
CA PRO A 201 12.83 12.21 -10.52
C PRO A 201 11.98 11.04 -10.00
N CYS A 202 11.20 11.27 -8.94
CA CYS A 202 10.39 10.27 -8.26
C CYS A 202 8.97 10.79 -8.02
N VAL A 203 7.97 9.99 -8.38
CA VAL A 203 6.56 10.20 -8.03
C VAL A 203 6.15 9.19 -6.96
N VAL A 204 5.43 9.65 -5.94
CA VAL A 204 4.92 8.82 -4.85
C VAL A 204 3.41 8.77 -4.94
N VAL A 205 2.85 7.56 -4.85
CA VAL A 205 1.42 7.31 -4.80
C VAL A 205 1.10 6.63 -3.48
N THR A 206 0.36 7.31 -2.61
CA THR A 206 -0.16 6.73 -1.38
C THR A 206 -1.64 6.38 -1.56
N CYS A 207 -2.01 5.14 -1.27
CA CYS A 207 -3.39 4.70 -1.25
C CYS A 207 -3.75 4.30 0.17
N ASN A 208 -4.48 5.15 0.88
CA ASN A 208 -4.77 4.98 2.28
C ASN A 208 -6.22 4.61 2.55
N ARG A 209 -6.43 3.73 3.53
CA ARG A 209 -7.76 3.37 4.05
C ARG A 209 -8.47 4.60 4.64
N THR A 210 -9.79 4.61 4.52
CA THR A 210 -10.72 5.54 5.17
C THR A 210 -11.66 4.77 6.10
N GLY A 211 -12.44 5.46 6.92
CA GLY A 211 -13.40 4.85 7.85
C GLY A 211 -12.75 4.45 9.17
N GLY A 212 -13.33 3.47 9.86
CA GLY A 212 -12.84 3.04 11.16
C GLY A 212 -13.19 1.60 11.52
N GLU A 213 -12.39 1.03 12.42
CA GLU A 213 -12.49 -0.35 12.91
C GLU A 213 -12.42 -0.35 14.44
N GLY A 214 -13.59 -0.46 15.08
CA GLY A 214 -13.69 -0.30 16.54
C GLY A 214 -13.28 1.12 16.96
N SER A 215 -12.23 1.23 17.78
CA SER A 215 -11.67 2.52 18.22
C SER A 215 -10.67 3.13 17.24
N VAL A 216 -10.28 2.39 16.20
CA VAL A 216 -9.31 2.84 15.20
C VAL A 216 -10.02 3.67 14.14
N GLN A 217 -9.48 4.83 13.79
CA GLN A 217 -9.93 5.68 12.69
C GLN A 217 -8.79 5.84 11.69
N TYR A 218 -9.09 5.80 10.39
CA TYR A 218 -8.10 5.94 9.32
C TYR A 218 -8.17 7.31 8.69
N ALA A 219 -7.01 7.82 8.29
CA ALA A 219 -6.87 9.21 7.85
C ALA A 219 -7.32 9.47 6.40
N GLY A 220 -7.62 8.43 5.61
CA GLY A 220 -7.87 8.58 4.17
C GLY A 220 -6.75 9.37 3.51
N CYS A 221 -7.08 10.40 2.73
CA CYS A 221 -6.09 11.29 2.15
C CYS A 221 -5.11 10.61 1.17
N SER A 222 -5.53 9.54 0.50
CA SER A 222 -4.79 8.97 -0.64
C SER A 222 -4.39 10.08 -1.60
N CYS A 223 -3.12 10.12 -2.00
CA CYS A 223 -2.60 11.24 -2.76
C CYS A 223 -1.46 10.83 -3.70
N VAL A 224 -1.18 11.72 -4.63
CA VAL A 224 -0.07 11.61 -5.57
C VAL A 224 0.82 12.85 -5.43
N VAL A 225 2.12 12.62 -5.23
CA VAL A 225 3.11 13.67 -4.98
C VAL A 225 4.29 13.48 -5.93
N SER A 226 4.67 14.53 -6.66
CA SER A 226 5.97 14.56 -7.34
C SER A 226 7.02 15.09 -6.38
N LEU A 227 8.16 14.40 -6.26
CA LEU A 227 9.27 14.79 -5.40
C LEU A 227 10.34 15.60 -6.13
N GLN A 228 10.39 15.58 -7.48
CA GLN A 228 11.39 16.32 -8.24
C GLN A 228 11.22 17.83 -8.06
N LYS A 229 9.96 18.28 -8.14
CA LYS A 229 9.51 19.59 -7.68
C LYS A 229 8.39 19.30 -6.70
N PRO A 230 8.66 19.29 -5.38
CA PRO A 230 7.70 18.89 -4.36
C PRO A 230 6.33 19.54 -4.56
N VAL A 231 5.38 18.78 -5.09
CA VAL A 231 4.03 19.26 -5.38
C VAL A 231 3.03 18.12 -5.16
N LEU A 232 1.96 18.45 -4.47
CA LEU A 232 0.78 17.61 -4.36
C LEU A 232 0.01 17.69 -5.67
N ILE A 233 0.02 16.61 -6.46
CA ILE A 233 -0.64 16.55 -7.77
C ILE A 233 -2.15 16.39 -7.57
N SER A 234 -2.55 15.45 -6.70
CA SER A 234 -3.95 15.17 -6.43
C SER A 234 -4.13 14.44 -5.10
N GLN A 235 -5.31 14.55 -4.50
CA GLN A 235 -5.63 14.01 -3.18
C GLN A 235 -7.13 13.71 -3.05
N LEU A 236 -7.47 12.61 -2.39
CA LEU A 236 -8.82 12.32 -1.90
C LEU A 236 -9.06 12.94 -0.52
N ASN A 237 -10.33 13.12 -0.17
CA ASN A 237 -10.67 13.50 1.20
C ASN A 237 -10.43 12.36 2.20
N LYS A 238 -10.58 12.68 3.48
CA LYS A 238 -10.32 11.77 4.60
C LYS A 238 -11.40 10.73 4.85
N LYS A 239 -12.67 11.02 4.52
CA LYS A 239 -13.84 10.30 5.10
C LYS A 239 -14.58 9.43 4.10
N GLN A 240 -14.45 9.68 2.80
CA GLN A 240 -15.24 9.02 1.77
C GLN A 240 -14.40 7.98 1.02
N GLU A 241 -14.98 6.79 0.86
CA GLU A 241 -14.48 5.83 -0.11
C GLU A 241 -14.66 6.41 -1.51
N ASN A 242 -13.57 6.46 -2.28
CA ASN A 242 -13.57 7.02 -3.61
C ASN A 242 -12.39 6.49 -4.43
N VAL A 243 -12.42 6.71 -5.74
CA VAL A 243 -11.33 6.40 -6.66
C VAL A 243 -10.75 7.71 -7.18
N LEU A 244 -9.43 7.87 -7.04
CA LEU A 244 -8.68 8.98 -7.63
C LEU A 244 -8.05 8.51 -8.94
N VAL A 245 -8.41 9.15 -10.04
CA VAL A 245 -7.76 8.93 -11.34
C VAL A 245 -7.00 10.20 -11.70
N THR A 246 -5.70 10.09 -11.91
CA THR A 246 -4.83 11.20 -12.27
C THR A 246 -3.80 10.73 -13.29
N GLU A 247 -3.46 11.61 -14.22
CA GLU A 247 -2.31 11.41 -15.09
C GLU A 247 -1.07 11.98 -14.41
N VAL A 248 0.06 11.30 -14.57
CA VAL A 248 1.36 11.76 -14.05
C VAL A 248 2.39 11.61 -15.14
N GLU A 249 3.13 12.68 -15.38
CA GLU A 249 4.34 12.61 -16.20
C GLU A 249 5.47 12.09 -15.32
N LEU A 250 6.01 10.92 -15.66
CA LEU A 250 7.19 10.40 -14.99
C LEU A 250 8.43 11.13 -15.53
N PRO A 251 9.22 11.79 -14.65
CA PRO A 251 10.30 12.69 -15.03
C PRO A 251 11.52 12.04 -15.70
#